data_AF-A0A0Q8J3D2-F1
#
_entry.id   AF-A0A0Q8J3D2-F1
#
_cell.length_a   1.000
_cell.length_b   1.000
_cell.length_c   1.000
_cell.angle_alpha   90.00
_cell.angle_beta   90.00
_cell.angle_gamma   90.00
#
_symmetry.space_group_name_H-M   'P 1'
#
loop_
_entity.id
_entity.type
_entity.pdbx_description
1 polymer ?
#
loop_
_entity_poly.entity_id
_entity_poly.type
_entity_poly.pdbx_seq_one_letter_code
_entity_poly.pdbx_strand_id
1 'polypeptide(L)'
;MAAPHALAPLPYHQALVAHFKRAEPEVWAWASSLSVQTQHAQELRTELLRKTYRLTPASHPQVHALCGEVLARLGIEANVTLYQAGDGAMGASLWSLPGEAHVVLAGAVLERLDEIELSALLGHELAHYKLWTLDGGDYHTAQRILDHCMADPQAASSHAESARRYSLHTEIFADRGAAVAAQAALPAVAILVKVHTGLGNVDPTAYLGQAEEVERDDPRHSRGETHPEAYLRAQAVDRWWRRAADTDSWLRRRLQGPLSFDRLDLLDQVELRALTRRFIARLLAMPALNSEAAQQQARGYFPDWSGEEPAADDEALAPDRIDDSVYGYLRSVMLDFALIDADQREATLLETARLAARIGGRAEFLAALKRDAGLGKRELDKLVRRLDQESAA
;
A
#
# COMPACT_ATOMS: atom_id res chain seq x y z
N MET A 1 -20.61 -12.81 24.12
CA MET A 1 -20.11 -11.54 23.54
C MET A 1 -18.95 -11.88 22.62
N ALA A 2 -18.97 -11.46 21.36
CA ALA A 2 -17.81 -11.60 20.48
C ALA A 2 -16.64 -10.80 21.06
N ALA A 3 -15.41 -11.31 20.94
CA ALA A 3 -14.22 -10.58 21.37
C ALA A 3 -14.17 -9.21 20.65
N PRO A 4 -13.86 -8.11 21.35
CA PRO A 4 -13.83 -6.78 20.76
C PRO A 4 -12.86 -6.72 19.56
N HIS A 5 -13.19 -5.91 18.55
CA HIS A 5 -12.28 -5.64 17.44
C HIS A 5 -11.06 -4.89 17.96
N ALA A 6 -9.92 -5.57 18.02
CA ALA A 6 -8.65 -4.95 18.37
C ALA A 6 -8.07 -4.22 17.15
N LEU A 7 -7.71 -2.95 17.30
CA LEU A 7 -6.94 -2.24 16.29
C LEU A 7 -5.51 -2.77 16.29
N ALA A 8 -5.07 -3.23 15.12
CA ALA A 8 -3.71 -3.65 14.85
C ALA A 8 -3.23 -3.00 13.55
N PRO A 9 -1.93 -2.64 13.46
CA PRO A 9 -1.33 -2.09 12.25
C PRO A 9 -1.56 -3.03 11.07
N LEU A 10 -1.77 -2.46 9.87
CA LEU A 10 -1.95 -3.27 8.67
C LEU A 10 -0.62 -3.98 8.29
N PRO A 11 -0.69 -5.12 7.56
CA PRO A 11 0.50 -5.83 7.12
C PRO A 11 1.52 -4.96 6.38
N TYR A 12 1.04 -3.98 5.59
CA TYR A 12 1.91 -3.03 4.89
C TYR A 12 2.72 -2.15 5.86
N HIS A 13 2.10 -1.62 6.91
CA HIS A 13 2.80 -0.83 7.94
C HIS A 13 3.91 -1.66 8.60
N GLN A 14 3.58 -2.90 8.98
CA GLN A 14 4.52 -3.82 9.63
C GLN A 14 5.70 -4.15 8.72
N ALA A 15 5.43 -4.44 7.44
CA ALA A 15 6.45 -4.75 6.46
C ALA A 15 7.39 -3.56 6.20
N LEU A 16 6.85 -2.34 6.12
CA LEU A 16 7.66 -1.14 5.87
C LEU A 16 8.52 -0.77 7.09
N VAL A 17 7.97 -0.85 8.30
CA VAL A 17 8.75 -0.69 9.55
C VAL A 17 9.89 -1.72 9.61
N ALA A 18 9.59 -3.00 9.34
CA ALA A 18 10.59 -4.05 9.33
C ALA A 18 11.65 -3.84 8.23
N HIS A 19 11.26 -3.29 7.08
CA HIS A 19 12.18 -2.90 6.02
C HIS A 19 13.13 -1.80 6.49
N PHE A 20 12.62 -0.67 7.00
CA PHE A 20 13.49 0.43 7.44
C PHE A 20 14.44 0.01 8.57
N LYS A 21 13.95 -0.72 9.57
CA LYS A 21 14.82 -1.22 10.66
C LYS A 21 15.98 -2.09 10.18
N ARG A 22 15.76 -2.86 9.10
CA ARG A 22 16.76 -3.79 8.55
C ARG A 22 17.68 -3.13 7.53
N ALA A 23 17.10 -2.40 6.59
CA ALA A 23 17.80 -1.83 5.43
C ALA A 23 18.47 -0.50 5.77
N GLU A 24 17.87 0.30 6.64
CA GLU A 24 18.27 1.68 6.93
C GLU A 24 18.39 1.94 8.45
N PRO A 25 19.19 1.14 9.19
CA PRO A 25 19.23 1.21 10.66
C PRO A 25 19.70 2.56 11.20
N GLU A 26 20.58 3.24 10.49
CA GLU A 26 21.08 4.57 10.88
C GLU A 26 20.00 5.65 10.70
N VAL A 27 19.27 5.63 9.58
CA VAL A 27 18.13 6.51 9.33
C VAL A 27 17.04 6.27 10.36
N TRP A 28 16.78 5.00 10.70
CA TRP A 28 15.85 4.64 11.76
C TRP A 28 16.25 5.20 13.13
N ALA A 29 17.52 5.06 13.51
CA ALA A 29 18.05 5.59 14.76
C ALA A 29 17.94 7.12 14.83
N TRP A 30 18.22 7.82 13.73
CA TRP A 30 18.04 9.27 13.65
C TRP A 30 16.56 9.67 13.78
N ALA A 31 15.68 9.02 13.01
CA ALA A 31 14.25 9.34 12.99
C ALA A 31 13.55 9.02 14.32
N SER A 32 14.04 8.05 15.09
CA SER A 32 13.48 7.72 16.41
C SER A 32 13.98 8.63 17.55
N SER A 33 14.98 9.50 17.29
CA SER A 33 15.60 10.34 18.34
C SER A 33 14.67 11.40 18.95
N LEU A 34 14.86 11.66 20.26
CA LEU A 34 14.04 12.58 21.09
C LEU A 34 14.20 14.07 20.74
N SER A 35 15.37 14.47 20.23
CA SER A 35 15.66 15.87 19.89
C SER A 35 14.71 16.39 18.82
N VAL A 36 14.44 15.58 17.80
CA VAL A 36 13.52 15.94 16.73
C VAL A 36 12.07 16.08 17.22
N GLN A 37 11.69 15.35 18.27
CA GLN A 37 10.32 15.37 18.82
C GLN A 37 10.02 16.65 19.62
N THR A 38 11.02 17.27 20.24
CA THR A 38 10.81 18.36 21.19
C THR A 38 10.69 19.73 20.52
N GLN A 39 11.48 20.00 19.48
CA GLN A 39 11.49 21.30 18.79
C GLN A 39 10.15 21.62 18.11
N HIS A 40 9.47 20.60 17.58
CA HIS A 40 8.19 20.74 16.90
C HIS A 40 7.01 21.08 17.84
N ALA A 41 7.13 20.77 19.14
CA ALA A 41 5.98 20.75 20.04
C ALA A 41 5.49 22.12 20.53
N GLN A 42 6.39 23.09 20.70
CA GLN A 42 6.04 24.38 21.32
C GLN A 42 5.47 25.38 20.31
N GLU A 43 5.97 25.36 19.07
CA GLU A 43 5.48 26.18 17.96
C GLU A 43 4.06 25.75 17.58
N LEU A 44 3.82 24.44 17.48
CA LEU A 44 2.52 23.85 17.15
C LEU A 44 1.42 24.26 18.15
N ARG A 45 1.67 24.17 19.47
CA ARG A 45 0.67 24.59 20.47
C ARG A 45 0.28 26.07 20.34
N THR A 46 1.27 26.91 20.07
CA THR A 46 1.07 28.35 19.89
C THR A 46 0.26 28.65 18.63
N GLU A 47 0.55 27.94 17.54
CA GLU A 47 -0.19 28.08 16.29
C GLU A 47 -1.65 27.64 16.42
N LEU A 48 -1.92 26.50 17.05
CA LEU A 48 -3.29 26.02 17.29
C LEU A 48 -4.11 27.05 18.05
N LEU A 49 -3.58 27.60 19.13
CA LEU A 49 -4.28 28.60 19.95
C LEU A 49 -4.57 29.91 19.20
N ARG A 50 -3.79 30.26 18.18
CA ARG A 50 -4.02 31.46 17.36
C ARG A 50 -5.15 31.28 16.36
N LYS A 51 -5.34 30.07 15.82
CA LYS A 51 -6.23 29.79 14.69
C LYS A 51 -7.53 29.11 15.08
N THR A 52 -7.67 28.67 16.32
CA THR A 52 -8.80 27.83 16.75
C THR A 52 -9.40 28.29 18.08
N TYR A 53 -10.67 27.95 18.29
CA TYR A 53 -11.36 28.09 19.56
C TYR A 53 -11.27 26.79 20.36
N ARG A 54 -10.71 26.85 21.58
CA ARG A 54 -10.59 25.67 22.44
C ARG A 54 -11.94 25.30 23.07
N LEU A 55 -12.37 24.05 22.88
CA LEU A 55 -13.57 23.50 23.49
C LEU A 55 -13.24 23.00 24.90
N THR A 56 -13.85 23.60 25.93
CA THR A 56 -13.59 23.20 27.33
C THR A 56 -14.67 22.25 27.84
N PRO A 57 -14.38 21.39 28.84
CA PRO A 57 -15.39 20.52 29.45
C PRO A 57 -16.59 21.30 30.02
N ALA A 58 -16.37 22.53 30.49
CA ALA A 58 -17.44 23.38 31.04
C ALA A 58 -18.36 23.95 29.95
N SER A 59 -17.80 24.31 28.78
CA SER A 59 -18.58 24.90 27.68
C SER A 59 -19.16 23.86 26.72
N HIS A 60 -18.50 22.72 26.56
CA HIS A 60 -18.89 21.67 25.61
C HIS A 60 -18.80 20.27 26.28
N PRO A 61 -19.62 19.99 27.31
CA PRO A 61 -19.51 18.76 28.09
C PRO A 61 -19.76 17.48 27.27
N GLN A 62 -20.69 17.53 26.31
CA GLN A 62 -21.08 16.37 25.51
C GLN A 62 -19.94 15.83 24.64
N VAL A 63 -19.26 16.68 23.88
CA VAL A 63 -18.12 16.24 23.03
C VAL A 63 -16.96 15.73 23.86
N HIS A 64 -16.74 16.28 25.06
CA HIS A 64 -15.72 15.79 26.00
C HIS A 64 -16.08 14.42 26.56
N ALA A 65 -17.36 14.18 26.91
CA ALA A 65 -17.82 12.86 27.34
C ALA A 65 -17.63 11.81 26.23
N LEU A 66 -18.06 12.12 25.01
CA LEU A 66 -17.88 11.23 23.85
C LEU A 66 -16.39 10.96 23.58
N CYS A 67 -15.54 11.99 23.63
CA CYS A 67 -14.09 11.82 23.47
C CYS A 67 -13.52 10.87 24.54
N GLY A 68 -13.93 11.00 25.80
CA GLY A 68 -13.55 10.08 26.87
C GLY A 68 -13.95 8.62 26.60
N GLU A 69 -15.16 8.39 26.08
CA GLU A 69 -15.61 7.06 25.68
C GLU A 69 -14.80 6.49 24.52
N VAL A 70 -14.51 7.33 23.52
CA VAL A 70 -13.68 6.93 22.35
C VAL A 70 -12.28 6.55 22.80
N LEU A 71 -11.64 7.34 23.67
CA LEU A 71 -10.32 7.03 24.24
C LEU A 71 -10.33 5.68 24.96
N ALA A 72 -11.36 5.42 25.77
CA ALA A 72 -11.51 4.13 26.46
C ALA A 72 -11.68 2.96 25.48
N ARG A 73 -12.49 3.12 24.42
CA ARG A 73 -12.71 2.08 23.39
C ARG A 73 -11.44 1.80 22.58
N LEU A 74 -10.64 2.82 22.29
CA LEU A 74 -9.38 2.69 21.54
C LEU A 74 -8.18 2.29 22.42
N GLY A 75 -8.35 2.31 23.75
CA GLY A 75 -7.26 2.09 24.71
C GLY A 75 -6.15 3.12 24.55
N ILE A 76 -6.51 4.41 24.59
CA ILE A 76 -5.60 5.55 24.52
C ILE A 76 -5.62 6.27 25.88
N GLU A 77 -4.44 6.51 26.46
CA GLU A 77 -4.27 7.17 27.77
C GLU A 77 -3.77 8.63 27.64
N ALA A 78 -3.70 9.16 26.42
CA ALA A 78 -3.17 10.48 26.14
C ALA A 78 -4.11 11.61 26.57
N ASN A 79 -3.53 12.79 26.84
CA ASN A 79 -4.30 13.99 27.09
C ASN A 79 -4.86 14.53 25.76
N VAL A 80 -6.19 14.58 25.63
CA VAL A 80 -6.83 15.16 24.43
C VAL A 80 -7.25 16.59 24.69
N THR A 81 -6.87 17.50 23.79
CA THR A 81 -7.45 18.84 23.70
C THR A 81 -8.29 18.97 22.44
N LEU A 82 -9.53 19.43 22.59
CA LEU A 82 -10.47 19.63 21.50
C LEU A 82 -10.54 21.10 21.10
N TYR A 83 -10.57 21.34 19.80
CA TYR A 83 -10.65 22.67 19.20
C TYR A 83 -11.70 22.72 18.10
N GLN A 84 -12.21 23.91 17.84
CA GLN A 84 -13.03 24.24 16.69
C GLN A 84 -12.28 25.26 15.82
N ALA A 85 -12.07 24.94 14.55
CA ALA A 85 -11.55 25.88 13.56
C ALA A 85 -12.59 26.96 13.23
N GLY A 86 -12.13 28.17 12.91
CA GLY A 86 -12.99 29.30 12.57
C GLY A 86 -13.66 29.21 11.20
N ASP A 87 -13.11 28.38 10.30
CA ASP A 87 -13.59 28.14 8.94
C ASP A 87 -13.24 26.71 8.48
N GLY A 88 -13.57 26.39 7.23
CA GLY A 88 -13.21 25.11 6.59
C GLY A 88 -14.40 24.21 6.23
N ALA A 89 -14.12 23.21 5.40
CA ALA A 89 -15.06 22.14 5.11
C ALA A 89 -15.32 21.28 6.37
N MET A 90 -16.47 20.61 6.40
CA MET A 90 -16.82 19.72 7.51
C MET A 90 -15.80 18.59 7.62
N GLY A 91 -15.17 18.42 8.78
CA GLY A 91 -14.17 17.38 9.01
C GLY A 91 -13.44 17.57 10.32
N ALA A 92 -12.36 16.82 10.51
CA ALA A 92 -11.46 16.98 11.64
C ALA A 92 -10.01 16.81 11.19
N SER A 93 -9.10 17.19 12.06
CA SER A 93 -7.66 16.93 11.90
C SER A 93 -7.03 16.68 13.26
N LEU A 94 -6.02 15.80 13.27
CA LEU A 94 -5.22 15.50 14.44
C LEU A 94 -3.85 16.18 14.35
N TRP A 95 -3.44 16.77 15.48
CA TRP A 95 -2.05 17.11 15.75
C TRP A 95 -1.56 16.29 16.95
N SER A 96 -0.45 15.58 16.78
CA SER A 96 0.11 14.69 17.79
C SER A 96 1.39 15.29 18.38
N LEU A 97 1.48 15.27 19.71
CA LEU A 97 2.68 15.54 20.48
C LEU A 97 2.94 14.37 21.44
N PRO A 98 4.17 14.21 21.97
CA PRO A 98 4.43 13.16 22.95
C PRO A 98 3.46 13.23 24.14
N GLY A 99 2.57 12.22 24.27
CA GLY A 99 1.58 12.11 25.33
C GLY A 99 0.33 13.01 25.19
N GLU A 100 0.22 13.79 24.11
CA GLU A 100 -0.88 14.73 23.87
C GLU A 100 -1.44 14.57 22.46
N ALA A 101 -2.77 14.61 22.35
CA ALA A 101 -3.47 14.65 21.07
C ALA A 101 -4.33 15.92 21.00
N HIS A 102 -4.24 16.64 19.91
CA HIS A 102 -5.01 17.85 19.66
C HIS A 102 -5.92 17.61 18.47
N VAL A 103 -7.23 17.50 18.71
CA VAL A 103 -8.22 17.28 17.64
C VAL A 103 -8.87 18.61 17.32
N VAL A 104 -8.80 19.02 16.06
CA VAL A 104 -9.41 20.24 15.55
C VAL A 104 -10.60 19.87 14.67
N LEU A 105 -11.80 20.17 15.12
CA LEU A 105 -13.04 20.05 14.34
C LEU A 105 -13.18 21.26 13.41
N ALA A 106 -13.62 21.04 12.17
CA ALA A 106 -13.80 22.07 11.16
C ALA A 106 -15.21 22.03 10.56
N GLY A 107 -15.71 23.19 10.14
CA GLY A 107 -17.07 23.33 9.61
C GLY A 107 -18.18 22.93 10.61
N ALA A 108 -19.32 22.52 10.07
CA ALA A 108 -20.55 22.25 10.83
C ALA A 108 -20.61 20.85 11.48
N VAL A 109 -19.47 20.30 11.92
CA VAL A 109 -19.39 18.95 12.52
C VAL A 109 -20.31 18.81 13.74
N LEU A 110 -20.22 19.74 14.69
CA LEU A 110 -21.00 19.68 15.94
C LEU A 110 -22.51 19.90 15.71
N GLU A 111 -22.88 20.47 14.57
CA GLU A 111 -24.29 20.74 14.22
C GLU A 111 -24.92 19.59 13.42
N ARG A 112 -24.12 18.85 12.64
CA ARG A 112 -24.62 17.90 11.63
C ARG A 112 -24.40 16.44 11.96
N LEU A 113 -23.46 16.13 12.85
CA LEU A 113 -23.22 14.76 13.27
C LEU A 113 -24.01 14.45 14.54
N ASP A 114 -24.66 13.29 14.57
CA ASP A 114 -25.20 12.77 15.82
C ASP A 114 -24.08 12.25 16.74
N GLU A 115 -24.42 11.78 17.95
CA GLU A 115 -23.43 11.34 18.93
C GLU A 115 -22.59 10.14 18.46
N ILE A 116 -23.18 9.22 17.71
CA ILE A 116 -22.50 8.00 17.22
C ILE A 116 -21.58 8.37 16.06
N GLU A 117 -22.05 9.25 15.16
CA GLU A 117 -21.26 9.79 14.06
C GLU A 117 -20.11 10.65 14.57
N LEU A 118 -20.34 11.51 15.58
CA LEU A 118 -19.28 12.29 16.20
C LEU A 118 -18.26 11.37 16.91
N SER A 119 -18.72 10.28 17.54
CA SER A 119 -17.83 9.26 18.09
C SER A 119 -17.00 8.57 16.99
N ALA A 120 -17.60 8.27 15.83
CA ALA A 120 -16.89 7.70 14.68
C ALA A 120 -15.81 8.67 14.15
N LEU A 121 -16.15 9.95 13.98
CA LEU A 121 -15.19 10.97 13.52
C LEU A 121 -14.03 11.15 14.52
N LEU A 122 -14.32 11.27 15.82
CA LEU A 122 -13.28 11.32 16.85
C LEU A 122 -12.45 10.03 16.87
N GLY A 123 -13.09 8.88 16.66
CA GLY A 123 -12.44 7.58 16.57
C GLY A 123 -11.48 7.47 15.39
N HIS A 124 -11.84 8.06 14.24
CA HIS A 124 -10.98 8.16 13.07
C HIS A 124 -9.71 8.93 13.42
N GLU A 125 -9.85 10.18 13.89
CA GLU A 125 -8.71 11.03 14.19
C GLU A 125 -7.81 10.45 15.29
N LEU A 126 -8.40 9.95 16.38
CA LEU A 126 -7.64 9.38 17.49
C LEU A 126 -6.98 8.03 17.14
N ALA A 127 -7.44 7.35 16.10
CA ALA A 127 -6.77 6.16 15.61
C ALA A 127 -5.45 6.49 14.90
N HIS A 128 -5.31 7.65 14.26
CA HIS A 128 -3.99 8.11 13.79
C HIS A 128 -3.00 8.21 14.96
N TYR A 129 -3.41 8.85 16.06
CA TYR A 129 -2.61 8.89 17.29
C TYR A 129 -2.30 7.49 17.83
N LYS A 130 -3.29 6.59 17.83
CA LYS A 130 -3.10 5.21 18.27
C LYS A 130 -2.01 4.53 17.45
N LEU A 131 -2.09 4.59 16.11
CA LEU A 131 -1.07 4.00 15.23
C LEU A 131 0.32 4.53 15.56
N TRP A 132 0.45 5.85 15.71
CA TRP A 132 1.71 6.52 16.01
C TRP A 132 2.32 6.20 17.38
N THR A 133 1.53 5.66 18.31
CA THR A 133 2.00 5.29 19.65
C THR A 133 2.19 3.78 19.84
N LEU A 134 1.75 2.96 18.87
CA LEU A 134 1.98 1.52 18.90
C LEU A 134 3.47 1.20 18.75
N ASP A 135 3.87 0.07 19.36
CA ASP A 135 5.21 -0.50 19.30
C ASP A 135 6.32 0.51 19.61
N GLY A 136 6.08 1.37 20.62
CA GLY A 136 7.04 2.38 21.04
C GLY A 136 7.22 3.55 20.06
N GLY A 137 6.28 3.72 19.13
CA GLY A 137 6.31 4.79 18.13
C GLY A 137 6.96 4.41 16.81
N ASP A 138 7.10 3.12 16.53
CA ASP A 138 7.67 2.61 15.28
C ASP A 138 6.97 3.18 14.05
N TYR A 139 5.63 3.21 14.04
CA TYR A 139 4.85 3.67 12.90
C TYR A 139 4.94 5.19 12.69
N HIS A 140 5.08 5.96 13.77
CA HIS A 140 5.37 7.39 13.64
C HIS A 140 6.79 7.62 13.12
N THR A 141 7.75 6.80 13.54
CA THR A 141 9.12 6.84 13.04
C THR A 141 9.17 6.57 11.54
N ALA A 142 8.46 5.54 11.06
CA ALA A 142 8.35 5.24 9.63
C ALA A 142 7.73 6.41 8.85
N GLN A 143 6.65 7.02 9.36
CA GLN A 143 6.06 8.20 8.72
C GLN A 143 7.06 9.36 8.64
N ARG A 144 7.80 9.65 9.71
CA ARG A 144 8.81 10.71 9.73
C ARG A 144 9.94 10.48 8.72
N ILE A 145 10.35 9.24 8.51
CA ILE A 145 11.35 8.91 7.47
C ILE A 145 10.78 9.27 6.10
N LEU A 146 9.54 8.84 5.81
CA LEU A 146 8.88 9.13 4.53
C LEU A 146 8.67 10.62 4.31
N ASP A 147 8.18 11.35 5.32
CA ASP A 147 7.99 12.80 5.26
C ASP A 147 9.31 13.54 4.99
N HIS A 148 10.41 13.09 5.60
CA HIS A 148 11.73 13.66 5.34
C HIS A 148 12.21 13.38 3.91
N CYS A 149 12.00 12.16 3.40
CA CYS A 149 12.27 11.85 2.00
C CYS A 149 11.45 12.77 1.08
N MET A 150 10.16 12.97 1.36
CA MET A 150 9.30 13.82 0.52
C MET A 150 9.66 15.31 0.54
N ALA A 151 10.38 15.76 1.58
CA ALA A 151 10.93 17.11 1.62
C ALA A 151 12.19 17.28 0.75
N ASP A 152 12.84 16.19 0.33
CA ASP A 152 14.01 16.20 -0.54
C ASP A 152 13.60 16.22 -2.02
N PRO A 153 13.95 17.27 -2.80
CA PRO A 153 13.69 17.32 -4.24
C PRO A 153 14.36 16.19 -5.04
N GLN A 154 15.34 15.49 -4.47
CA GLN A 154 16.04 14.37 -5.10
C GLN A 154 15.46 12.99 -4.73
N ALA A 155 14.36 12.95 -3.98
CA ALA A 155 13.74 11.69 -3.59
C ALA A 155 13.36 10.84 -4.81
N ALA A 156 13.82 9.59 -4.81
CA ALA A 156 13.43 8.64 -5.85
C ALA A 156 11.92 8.40 -5.83
N SER A 157 11.33 8.09 -6.99
CA SER A 157 9.89 7.81 -7.14
C SER A 157 9.38 6.72 -6.20
N SER A 158 10.24 5.77 -5.81
CA SER A 158 9.90 4.72 -4.86
C SER A 158 9.63 5.23 -3.46
N HIS A 159 10.30 6.31 -3.02
CA HIS A 159 9.99 6.94 -1.74
C HIS A 159 8.63 7.63 -1.79
N ALA A 160 8.32 8.30 -2.91
CA ALA A 160 7.03 8.93 -3.12
C ALA A 160 5.88 7.92 -3.12
N GLU A 161 6.03 6.81 -3.83
CA GLU A 161 5.02 5.75 -3.83
C GLU A 161 4.93 5.06 -2.46
N SER A 162 6.04 4.86 -1.74
CA SER A 162 6.01 4.35 -0.36
C SER A 162 5.29 5.31 0.60
N ALA A 163 5.53 6.62 0.50
CA ALA A 163 4.87 7.64 1.30
C ALA A 163 3.36 7.66 1.02
N ARG A 164 2.99 7.67 -0.26
CA ARG A 164 1.61 7.58 -0.74
C ARG A 164 0.92 6.34 -0.17
N ARG A 165 1.45 5.14 -0.42
CA ARG A 165 0.85 3.89 0.06
C ARG A 165 0.77 3.81 1.57
N TYR A 166 1.77 4.33 2.29
CA TYR A 166 1.72 4.40 3.74
C TYR A 166 0.57 5.29 4.23
N SER A 167 0.36 6.45 3.60
CA SER A 167 -0.79 7.33 3.86
C SER A 167 -2.12 6.60 3.58
N LEU A 168 -2.23 5.90 2.46
CA LEU A 168 -3.45 5.14 2.12
C LEU A 168 -3.80 4.08 3.18
N HIS A 169 -2.80 3.32 3.64
CA HIS A 169 -3.02 2.29 4.68
C HIS A 169 -3.29 2.92 6.06
N THR A 170 -2.74 4.10 6.33
CA THR A 170 -2.99 4.87 7.55
C THR A 170 -4.45 5.32 7.62
N GLU A 171 -5.01 5.79 6.50
CA GLU A 171 -6.45 6.10 6.41
C GLU A 171 -7.34 4.87 6.63
N ILE A 172 -6.97 3.70 6.07
CA ILE A 172 -7.71 2.46 6.35
C ILE A 172 -7.63 2.05 7.82
N PHE A 173 -6.48 2.26 8.47
CA PHE A 173 -6.36 2.02 9.91
C PHE A 173 -7.29 2.95 10.70
N ALA A 174 -7.34 4.23 10.34
CA ALA A 174 -8.19 5.21 10.99
C ALA A 174 -9.69 4.93 10.79
N ASP A 175 -10.10 4.46 9.60
CA ASP A 175 -11.47 3.99 9.37
C ASP A 175 -11.88 2.83 10.27
N ARG A 176 -10.96 1.89 10.53
CA ARG A 176 -11.18 0.82 11.53
C ARG A 176 -11.37 1.42 12.92
N GLY A 177 -10.62 2.48 13.25
CA GLY A 177 -10.76 3.23 14.49
C GLY A 177 -12.11 3.89 14.67
N ALA A 178 -12.63 4.50 13.61
CA ALA A 178 -13.99 5.04 13.58
C ALA A 178 -15.03 3.95 13.91
N ALA A 179 -14.89 2.77 13.31
CA ALA A 179 -15.81 1.65 13.57
C ALA A 179 -15.71 1.10 15.00
N VAL A 180 -14.51 1.02 15.58
CA VAL A 180 -14.32 0.63 16.99
C VAL A 180 -14.95 1.66 17.93
N ALA A 181 -14.74 2.94 17.66
CA ALA A 181 -15.27 4.03 18.46
C ALA A 181 -16.80 4.06 18.44
N ALA A 182 -17.42 3.84 17.27
CA ALA A 182 -18.87 3.77 17.12
C ALA A 182 -19.46 2.38 17.40
N GLN A 183 -18.61 1.37 17.65
CA GLN A 183 -19.00 -0.02 17.84
C GLN A 183 -19.81 -0.62 16.68
N ALA A 184 -19.64 -0.07 15.47
CA ALA A 184 -20.29 -0.50 14.24
C ALA A 184 -19.57 0.10 13.02
N ALA A 185 -19.60 -0.59 11.87
CA ALA A 185 -19.01 -0.08 10.63
C ALA A 185 -19.85 1.04 9.97
N LEU A 186 -21.18 0.96 10.04
CA LEU A 186 -22.05 1.89 9.30
C LEU A 186 -21.86 3.37 9.68
N PRO A 187 -21.65 3.75 10.96
CA PRO A 187 -21.33 5.13 11.30
C PRO A 187 -20.00 5.62 10.70
N ALA A 188 -18.99 4.74 10.59
CA ALA A 188 -17.73 5.07 9.93
C ALA A 188 -17.91 5.29 8.42
N VAL A 189 -18.81 4.54 7.79
CA VAL A 189 -19.20 4.80 6.39
C VAL A 189 -19.99 6.11 6.27
N ALA A 190 -20.92 6.37 7.19
CA ALA A 190 -21.75 7.57 7.18
C ALA A 190 -20.91 8.84 7.28
N ILE A 191 -19.98 8.93 8.24
CA ILE A 191 -19.09 10.10 8.40
C ILE A 191 -18.23 10.32 7.16
N LEU A 192 -17.76 9.26 6.52
CA LEU A 192 -16.92 9.36 5.34
C LEU A 192 -17.69 10.01 4.17
N VAL A 193 -18.95 9.59 3.96
CA VAL A 193 -19.81 10.19 2.93
C VAL A 193 -20.19 11.63 3.32
N LYS A 194 -20.58 11.88 4.57
CA LYS A 194 -20.98 13.21 5.04
C LYS A 194 -19.84 14.21 4.92
N VAL A 195 -18.63 13.88 5.37
CA VAL A 195 -17.43 14.73 5.29
C VAL A 195 -17.08 15.03 3.84
N HIS A 196 -17.13 14.02 2.96
CA HIS A 196 -16.76 14.21 1.55
C HIS A 196 -17.79 15.03 0.75
N THR A 197 -19.09 14.86 1.04
CA THR A 197 -20.18 15.45 0.24
C THR A 197 -20.80 16.70 0.86
N GLY A 198 -20.61 16.92 2.17
CA GLY A 198 -21.31 17.94 2.94
C GLY A 198 -22.80 17.66 3.14
N LEU A 199 -23.28 16.44 2.86
CA LEU A 199 -24.68 16.06 3.12
C LEU A 199 -24.95 15.94 4.63
N GLY A 200 -26.16 16.33 5.05
CA GLY A 200 -26.60 16.19 6.44
C GLY A 200 -27.15 14.80 6.79
N ASN A 201 -27.77 14.13 5.82
CA ASN A 201 -28.34 12.79 5.96
C ASN A 201 -27.82 11.89 4.85
N VAL A 202 -27.34 10.70 5.22
CA VAL A 202 -26.80 9.71 4.30
C VAL A 202 -27.31 8.32 4.69
N ASP A 203 -27.49 7.44 3.71
CA ASP A 203 -27.75 6.02 3.96
C ASP A 203 -26.44 5.23 3.73
N PRO A 204 -25.74 4.83 4.81
CA PRO A 204 -24.47 4.12 4.67
C PRO A 204 -24.64 2.71 4.08
N THR A 205 -25.81 2.09 4.20
CA THR A 205 -26.08 0.78 3.60
C THR A 205 -26.25 0.91 2.08
N ALA A 206 -27.01 1.91 1.64
CA ALA A 206 -27.14 2.22 0.22
C ALA A 206 -25.79 2.58 -0.40
N TYR A 207 -24.96 3.35 0.30
CA TYR A 207 -23.61 3.69 -0.18
C TYR A 207 -22.69 2.48 -0.29
N LEU A 208 -22.77 1.51 0.65
CA LEU A 208 -22.03 0.25 0.51
C LEU A 208 -22.47 -0.54 -0.72
N GLY A 209 -23.78 -0.62 -1.00
CA GLY A 209 -24.28 -1.24 -2.23
C GLY A 209 -23.77 -0.55 -3.49
N GLN A 210 -23.70 0.79 -3.49
CA GLN A 210 -23.07 1.56 -4.57
C GLN A 210 -21.57 1.25 -4.70
N ALA A 211 -20.85 1.12 -3.58
CA ALA A 211 -19.43 0.80 -3.59
C ALA A 211 -19.14 -0.60 -4.17
N GLU A 212 -20.00 -1.58 -3.86
CA GLU A 212 -19.95 -2.93 -4.43
C GLU A 212 -20.28 -2.93 -5.94
N GLU A 213 -21.19 -2.07 -6.41
CA GLU A 213 -21.47 -1.89 -7.83
C GLU A 213 -20.27 -1.35 -8.59
N VAL A 214 -19.61 -0.31 -8.07
CA VAL A 214 -18.38 0.25 -8.65
C VAL A 214 -17.29 -0.82 -8.72
N GLU A 215 -17.09 -1.57 -7.65
CA GLU A 215 -16.10 -2.65 -7.57
C GLU A 215 -16.37 -3.77 -8.60
N ARG A 216 -17.64 -4.15 -8.79
CA ARG A 216 -18.05 -5.19 -9.75
C ARG A 216 -17.83 -4.75 -11.19
N ASP A 217 -18.18 -3.51 -11.52
CA ASP A 217 -18.22 -3.03 -12.89
C ASP A 217 -16.88 -2.42 -13.35
N ASP A 218 -16.08 -1.86 -12.43
CA ASP A 218 -14.78 -1.26 -12.71
C ASP A 218 -13.79 -1.43 -11.53
N PRO A 219 -13.24 -2.65 -11.32
CA PRO A 219 -12.39 -3.01 -10.19
C PRO A 219 -10.99 -2.35 -10.26
N ARG A 220 -10.91 -1.06 -10.01
CA ARG A 220 -9.65 -0.31 -10.00
C ARG A 220 -8.97 -0.32 -8.64
N HIS A 221 -7.65 -0.32 -8.65
CA HIS A 221 -6.87 0.06 -7.50
C HIS A 221 -6.86 1.58 -7.32
N SER A 222 -6.58 2.02 -6.11
CA SER A 222 -6.62 3.41 -5.70
C SER A 222 -5.60 4.25 -6.47
N ARG A 223 -6.06 5.42 -6.92
CA ARG A 223 -5.22 6.50 -7.46
C ARG A 223 -5.13 7.68 -6.50
N GLY A 224 -5.62 7.54 -5.29
CA GLY A 224 -5.57 8.58 -4.27
C GLY A 224 -4.14 8.91 -3.86
N GLU A 225 -3.82 10.19 -3.68
CA GLU A 225 -2.48 10.64 -3.26
C GLU A 225 -2.30 10.59 -1.74
N THR A 226 -3.29 11.11 -1.02
CA THR A 226 -3.27 11.16 0.46
C THR A 226 -4.31 10.24 1.08
N HIS A 227 -5.43 10.04 0.39
CA HIS A 227 -6.57 9.26 0.88
C HIS A 227 -7.05 8.31 -0.22
N PRO A 228 -7.44 7.07 0.12
CA PRO A 228 -8.11 6.21 -0.84
C PRO A 228 -9.49 6.77 -1.18
N GLU A 229 -10.01 6.37 -2.35
CA GLU A 229 -11.35 6.74 -2.78
C GLU A 229 -12.40 6.26 -1.76
N ALA A 230 -13.42 7.08 -1.54
CA ALA A 230 -14.45 6.88 -0.52
C ALA A 230 -15.11 5.48 -0.59
N TYR A 231 -15.38 4.98 -1.81
CA TYR A 231 -15.99 3.66 -2.01
C TYR A 231 -15.06 2.50 -1.59
N LEU A 232 -13.73 2.64 -1.72
CA LEU A 232 -12.76 1.65 -1.26
C LEU A 232 -12.69 1.64 0.27
N ARG A 233 -12.63 2.83 0.88
CA ARG A 233 -12.61 3.00 2.33
C ARG A 233 -13.85 2.41 3.01
N ALA A 234 -15.03 2.68 2.46
CA ALA A 234 -16.29 2.13 2.95
C ALA A 234 -16.31 0.59 2.91
N GLN A 235 -15.87 -0.01 1.80
CA GLN A 235 -15.75 -1.47 1.69
C GLN A 235 -14.68 -2.03 2.63
N ALA A 236 -13.55 -1.35 2.78
CA ALA A 236 -12.45 -1.78 3.64
C ALA A 236 -12.88 -1.90 5.11
N VAL A 237 -13.56 -0.88 5.64
CA VAL A 237 -14.02 -0.90 7.03
C VAL A 237 -15.12 -1.93 7.26
N ASP A 238 -16.06 -2.08 6.32
CA ASP A 238 -17.13 -3.07 6.44
C ASP A 238 -16.59 -4.51 6.36
N ARG A 239 -15.71 -4.82 5.39
CA ARG A 239 -15.05 -6.13 5.26
C ARG A 239 -14.26 -6.49 6.52
N TRP A 240 -13.50 -5.54 7.06
CA TRP A 240 -12.76 -5.74 8.30
C TRP A 240 -13.68 -5.98 9.49
N TRP A 241 -14.74 -5.19 9.63
CA TRP A 241 -15.72 -5.32 10.70
C TRP A 241 -16.44 -6.68 10.66
N ARG A 242 -16.78 -7.15 9.47
CA ARG A 242 -17.38 -8.48 9.24
C ARG A 242 -16.38 -9.63 9.32
N ARG A 243 -15.08 -9.33 9.46
CA ARG A 243 -13.97 -10.30 9.48
C ARG A 243 -13.92 -11.17 8.21
N ALA A 244 -14.12 -10.55 7.05
CA ALA A 244 -13.99 -11.24 5.78
C ALA A 244 -12.57 -11.82 5.64
N ALA A 245 -12.47 -13.12 5.34
CA ALA A 245 -11.20 -13.87 5.37
C ALA A 245 -10.16 -13.35 4.36
N ASP A 246 -10.62 -12.72 3.28
CA ASP A 246 -9.79 -12.22 2.19
C ASP A 246 -9.46 -10.72 2.32
N THR A 247 -9.83 -10.05 3.42
CA THR A 247 -9.69 -8.60 3.63
C THR A 247 -8.30 -8.07 3.28
N ASP A 248 -7.23 -8.72 3.78
CA ASP A 248 -5.87 -8.24 3.53
C ASP A 248 -5.43 -8.43 2.07
N SER A 249 -5.83 -9.54 1.44
CA SER A 249 -5.57 -9.77 0.01
C SER A 249 -6.34 -8.78 -0.87
N TRP A 250 -7.57 -8.44 -0.47
CA TRP A 250 -8.40 -7.45 -1.14
C TRP A 250 -7.80 -6.05 -1.00
N LEU A 251 -7.37 -5.66 0.21
CA LEU A 251 -6.70 -4.38 0.45
C LEU A 251 -5.41 -4.25 -0.36
N ARG A 252 -4.60 -5.31 -0.41
CA ARG A 252 -3.40 -5.33 -1.25
C ARG A 252 -3.73 -5.04 -2.71
N ARG A 253 -4.68 -5.77 -3.29
CA ARG A 253 -5.12 -5.56 -4.68
C ARG A 253 -5.65 -4.15 -4.92
N ARG A 254 -6.40 -3.59 -3.95
CA ARG A 254 -7.06 -2.28 -4.11
C ARG A 254 -6.20 -1.09 -3.78
N LEU A 255 -5.20 -1.20 -2.90
CA LEU A 255 -4.34 -0.07 -2.57
C LEU A 255 -3.01 -0.07 -3.35
N GLN A 256 -2.49 -1.25 -3.69
CA GLN A 256 -1.18 -1.39 -4.32
C GLN A 256 -1.31 -1.77 -5.80
N GLY A 257 -2.25 -2.68 -6.11
CA GLY A 257 -2.38 -3.23 -7.46
C GLY A 257 -1.28 -4.25 -7.78
N PRO A 258 -1.09 -4.61 -9.06
CA PRO A 258 0.02 -5.45 -9.49
C PRO A 258 1.35 -4.72 -9.37
N LEU A 259 2.44 -5.48 -9.26
CA LEU A 259 3.81 -4.96 -9.32
C LEU A 259 4.03 -4.23 -10.66
N SER A 260 4.59 -3.03 -10.59
CA SER A 260 4.71 -2.11 -11.72
C SER A 260 5.98 -1.26 -11.59
N PHE A 261 6.72 -1.05 -12.69
CA PHE A 261 7.84 -0.10 -12.72
C PHE A 261 7.41 1.35 -12.53
N ASP A 262 6.20 1.69 -12.99
CA ASP A 262 5.69 3.05 -12.92
C ASP A 262 5.29 3.44 -11.49
N ARG A 263 5.08 2.45 -10.61
CA ARG A 263 4.63 2.64 -9.21
C ARG A 263 5.36 1.72 -8.24
N LEU A 264 6.67 1.63 -8.39
CA LEU A 264 7.50 0.69 -7.64
C LEU A 264 7.91 1.30 -6.30
N ASP A 265 7.30 0.84 -5.21
CA ASP A 265 7.64 1.27 -3.84
C ASP A 265 8.86 0.50 -3.27
N LEU A 266 9.32 0.85 -2.06
CA LEU A 266 10.47 0.19 -1.43
C LEU A 266 10.27 -1.31 -1.16
N LEU A 267 9.05 -1.76 -0.86
CA LEU A 267 8.72 -3.17 -0.65
C LEU A 267 8.57 -3.92 -1.97
N ASP A 268 8.01 -3.27 -2.98
CA ASP A 268 7.92 -3.73 -4.35
C ASP A 268 9.31 -3.93 -4.96
N GLN A 269 10.32 -3.14 -4.59
CA GLN A 269 11.71 -3.40 -5.00
C GLN A 269 12.23 -4.73 -4.46
N VAL A 270 11.90 -5.04 -3.21
CA VAL A 270 12.24 -6.32 -2.58
C VAL A 270 11.49 -7.46 -3.27
N GLU A 271 10.19 -7.28 -3.55
CA GLU A 271 9.39 -8.27 -4.26
C GLU A 271 9.84 -8.49 -5.69
N LEU A 272 10.15 -7.42 -6.44
CA LEU A 272 10.69 -7.50 -7.80
C LEU A 272 12.02 -8.24 -7.79
N ARG A 273 12.94 -7.89 -6.89
CA ARG A 273 14.24 -8.59 -6.77
C ARG A 273 14.03 -10.08 -6.51
N ALA A 274 13.13 -10.43 -5.59
CA ALA A 274 12.81 -11.84 -5.31
C ALA A 274 12.18 -12.52 -6.53
N LEU A 275 11.24 -11.87 -7.21
CA LEU A 275 10.62 -12.39 -8.43
C LEU A 275 11.65 -12.62 -9.53
N THR A 276 12.58 -11.69 -9.76
CA THR A 276 13.66 -11.85 -10.73
C THR A 276 14.52 -13.05 -10.40
N ARG A 277 14.88 -13.25 -9.12
CA ARG A 277 15.63 -14.45 -8.72
C ARG A 277 14.85 -15.71 -9.05
N ARG A 278 13.59 -15.80 -8.65
CA ARG A 278 12.76 -16.96 -8.93
C ARG A 278 12.55 -17.20 -10.43
N PHE A 279 12.47 -16.14 -11.21
CA PHE A 279 12.34 -16.21 -12.67
C PHE A 279 13.62 -16.74 -13.32
N ILE A 280 14.79 -16.26 -12.90
CA ILE A 280 16.08 -16.81 -13.35
C ILE A 280 16.21 -18.29 -12.95
N ALA A 281 15.81 -18.67 -11.74
CA ALA A 281 15.81 -20.06 -11.31
C ALA A 281 14.90 -20.94 -12.19
N ARG A 282 13.74 -20.42 -12.60
CA ARG A 282 12.84 -21.09 -13.55
C ARG A 282 13.50 -21.27 -14.92
N LEU A 283 14.24 -20.29 -15.42
CA LEU A 283 14.99 -20.42 -16.67
C LEU A 283 16.07 -21.49 -16.54
N LEU A 284 16.88 -21.43 -15.49
CA LEU A 284 17.98 -22.39 -15.24
C LEU A 284 17.49 -23.83 -14.96
N ALA A 285 16.23 -24.01 -14.57
CA ALA A 285 15.62 -25.33 -14.44
C ALA A 285 15.37 -26.01 -15.79
N MET A 286 15.39 -25.25 -16.90
CA MET A 286 15.23 -25.81 -18.24
C MET A 286 16.58 -26.38 -18.74
N PRO A 287 16.63 -27.64 -19.22
CA PRO A 287 17.89 -28.26 -19.61
C PRO A 287 18.71 -27.46 -20.65
N ALA A 288 18.02 -26.81 -21.61
CA ALA A 288 18.68 -26.00 -22.63
C ALA A 288 19.35 -24.73 -22.08
N LEU A 289 18.90 -24.25 -20.92
CA LEU A 289 19.33 -23.00 -20.28
C LEU A 289 20.22 -23.24 -19.05
N ASN A 290 20.59 -24.48 -18.74
CA ASN A 290 21.46 -24.81 -17.62
C ASN A 290 22.93 -24.99 -18.05
N SER A 291 23.48 -24.01 -18.76
CA SER A 291 24.89 -24.00 -19.16
C SER A 291 25.75 -23.18 -18.21
N GLU A 292 27.07 -23.35 -18.27
CA GLU A 292 28.00 -22.56 -17.47
C GLU A 292 27.84 -21.05 -17.74
N ALA A 293 27.63 -20.67 -19.01
CA ALA A 293 27.39 -19.28 -19.40
C ALA A 293 26.11 -18.71 -18.76
N ALA A 294 25.02 -19.49 -18.73
CA ALA A 294 23.78 -19.09 -18.06
C ALA A 294 23.94 -18.97 -16.53
N GLN A 295 24.70 -19.88 -15.90
CA GLN A 295 25.03 -19.79 -14.47
C GLN A 295 25.89 -18.55 -14.16
N GLN A 296 26.83 -18.20 -15.04
CA GLN A 296 27.60 -16.95 -14.94
C GLN A 296 26.70 -15.72 -15.13
N GLN A 297 25.74 -15.76 -16.06
CA GLN A 297 24.77 -14.67 -16.25
C GLN A 297 23.91 -14.44 -15.00
N ALA A 298 23.45 -15.51 -14.35
CA ALA A 298 22.73 -15.40 -13.08
C ALA A 298 23.56 -14.72 -11.99
N ARG A 299 24.87 -15.04 -11.90
CA ARG A 299 25.81 -14.35 -11.00
C ARG A 299 26.09 -12.90 -11.40
N GLY A 300 25.94 -12.56 -12.67
CA GLY A 300 26.01 -11.19 -13.17
C GLY A 300 24.85 -10.33 -12.67
N TYR A 301 23.64 -10.89 -12.62
CA TYR A 301 22.48 -10.26 -11.98
C TYR A 301 22.61 -10.22 -10.46
N PHE A 302 23.07 -11.32 -9.88
CA PHE A 302 23.11 -11.53 -8.44
C PHE A 302 24.45 -12.17 -8.02
N PRO A 303 25.43 -11.37 -7.57
CA PRO A 303 26.74 -11.90 -7.18
C PRO A 303 26.68 -12.98 -6.09
N ASP A 304 25.60 -12.99 -5.29
CA ASP A 304 25.29 -13.94 -4.22
C ASP A 304 24.44 -15.14 -4.68
N TRP A 305 24.34 -15.41 -5.99
CA TRP A 305 23.55 -16.51 -6.53
C TRP A 305 24.08 -17.90 -6.11
N SER A 306 23.24 -18.70 -5.45
CA SER A 306 23.61 -20.02 -4.92
C SER A 306 23.03 -21.22 -5.71
N GLY A 307 22.17 -21.01 -6.70
CA GLY A 307 21.57 -22.08 -7.51
C GLY A 307 20.43 -22.87 -6.83
N GLU A 308 20.19 -22.69 -5.53
CA GLU A 308 19.11 -23.33 -4.76
C GLU A 308 17.86 -22.44 -4.63
N GLU A 309 17.70 -21.49 -5.53
CA GLU A 309 16.59 -20.52 -5.52
C GLU A 309 15.27 -21.20 -5.95
N PRO A 310 14.13 -20.90 -5.31
CA PRO A 310 12.84 -21.43 -5.73
C PRO A 310 12.45 -20.90 -7.12
N ALA A 311 11.99 -21.76 -8.02
CA ALA A 311 11.53 -21.33 -9.34
C ALA A 311 10.18 -20.61 -9.27
N ALA A 312 9.98 -19.58 -10.09
CA ALA A 312 8.70 -18.89 -10.22
C ALA A 312 7.66 -19.81 -10.88
N ASP A 313 6.46 -19.88 -10.32
CA ASP A 313 5.31 -20.55 -10.92
C ASP A 313 4.54 -19.60 -11.85
N ASP A 314 3.46 -20.10 -12.45
CA ASP A 314 2.60 -19.31 -13.34
C ASP A 314 1.74 -18.30 -12.56
N GLU A 315 1.41 -18.59 -11.31
CA GLU A 315 0.65 -17.68 -10.43
C GLU A 315 1.46 -16.42 -10.11
N ALA A 316 2.75 -16.57 -9.78
CA ALA A 316 3.66 -15.44 -9.51
C ALA A 316 3.83 -14.49 -10.71
N LEU A 317 3.50 -14.97 -11.91
CA LEU A 317 3.58 -14.21 -13.15
C LEU A 317 2.21 -13.75 -13.63
N ALA A 318 1.10 -14.03 -12.94
CA ALA A 318 -0.23 -13.72 -13.45
C ALA A 318 -0.48 -12.20 -13.63
N PRO A 319 -1.39 -11.78 -14.55
CA PRO A 319 -1.65 -10.36 -14.82
C PRO A 319 -2.19 -9.53 -13.63
N ASP A 320 -2.74 -10.18 -12.61
CA ASP A 320 -3.15 -9.53 -11.36
C ASP A 320 -1.99 -9.37 -10.35
N ARG A 321 -0.86 -10.03 -10.61
CA ARG A 321 0.37 -9.97 -9.80
C ARG A 321 1.40 -9.00 -10.37
N ILE A 322 1.56 -8.96 -11.68
CA ILE A 322 2.53 -8.12 -12.38
C ILE A 322 1.88 -7.46 -13.59
N ASP A 323 2.28 -6.23 -13.90
CA ASP A 323 1.79 -5.52 -15.08
C ASP A 323 2.71 -5.69 -16.31
N ASP A 324 2.31 -5.09 -17.42
CA ASP A 324 3.05 -5.14 -18.69
C ASP A 324 4.47 -4.58 -18.59
N SER A 325 4.73 -3.62 -17.69
CA SER A 325 6.07 -3.06 -17.49
C SER A 325 7.00 -4.09 -16.87
N VAL A 326 6.52 -4.82 -15.85
CA VAL A 326 7.28 -5.89 -15.18
C VAL A 326 7.46 -7.08 -16.11
N TYR A 327 6.43 -7.47 -16.84
CA TYR A 327 6.55 -8.47 -17.89
C TYR A 327 7.58 -8.07 -18.96
N GLY A 328 7.60 -6.81 -19.36
CA GLY A 328 8.57 -6.26 -20.30
C GLY A 328 10.00 -6.43 -19.82
N TYR A 329 10.26 -6.17 -18.54
CA TYR A 329 11.56 -6.42 -17.92
C TYR A 329 11.91 -7.91 -17.83
N LEU A 330 11.00 -8.77 -17.36
CA LEU A 330 11.26 -10.21 -17.30
C LEU A 330 11.52 -10.80 -18.69
N ARG A 331 10.92 -10.22 -19.73
CA ARG A 331 11.23 -10.55 -21.12
C ARG A 331 12.66 -10.18 -21.51
N SER A 332 13.16 -9.03 -21.07
CA SER A 332 14.58 -8.66 -21.27
C SER A 332 15.51 -9.64 -20.54
N VAL A 333 15.19 -10.01 -19.30
CA VAL A 333 15.93 -11.06 -18.57
C VAL A 333 15.91 -12.37 -19.36
N MET A 334 14.76 -12.78 -19.88
CA MET A 334 14.63 -14.00 -20.69
C MET A 334 15.46 -13.95 -21.98
N LEU A 335 15.58 -12.78 -22.62
CA LEU A 335 16.44 -12.60 -23.79
C LEU A 335 17.92 -12.76 -23.47
N ASP A 336 18.38 -12.18 -22.35
CA ASP A 336 19.78 -12.31 -21.92
C ASP A 336 20.17 -13.79 -21.82
N PHE A 337 19.32 -14.61 -21.21
CA PHE A 337 19.56 -16.05 -21.07
C PHE A 337 19.36 -16.83 -22.37
N ALA A 338 18.41 -16.42 -23.23
CA ALA A 338 18.20 -17.08 -24.51
C ALA A 338 19.41 -16.96 -25.46
N LEU A 339 20.20 -15.88 -25.31
CA LEU A 339 21.25 -15.51 -26.24
C LEU A 339 22.67 -15.72 -25.68
N ILE A 340 22.81 -16.05 -24.40
CA ILE A 340 24.11 -16.11 -23.73
C ILE A 340 25.01 -17.24 -24.24
N ASP A 341 24.41 -18.36 -24.64
CA ASP A 341 25.11 -19.57 -25.06
C ASP A 341 24.91 -19.80 -26.56
N ALA A 342 25.96 -19.55 -27.34
CA ALA A 342 25.92 -19.68 -28.79
C ALA A 342 25.72 -21.13 -29.25
N ASP A 343 26.23 -22.11 -28.48
CA ASP A 343 26.18 -23.53 -28.83
C ASP A 343 24.77 -24.10 -28.59
N GLN A 344 24.04 -23.56 -27.61
CA GLN A 344 22.68 -23.97 -27.29
C GLN A 344 21.59 -23.05 -27.87
N ARG A 345 21.97 -22.03 -28.65
CA ARG A 345 21.09 -20.92 -29.06
C ARG A 345 19.75 -21.35 -29.65
N GLU A 346 19.72 -22.35 -30.53
CA GLU A 346 18.45 -22.78 -31.13
C GLU A 346 17.51 -23.44 -30.09
N ALA A 347 18.07 -24.19 -29.14
CA ALA A 347 17.30 -24.85 -28.09
C ALA A 347 16.81 -23.84 -27.04
N THR A 348 17.69 -22.92 -26.60
CA THR A 348 17.34 -21.86 -25.63
C THR A 348 16.26 -20.93 -26.18
N LEU A 349 16.35 -20.52 -27.45
CA LEU A 349 15.33 -19.70 -28.11
C LEU A 349 13.96 -20.39 -28.15
N LEU A 350 13.94 -21.70 -28.37
CA LEU A 350 12.69 -22.45 -28.37
C LEU A 350 12.07 -22.54 -26.97
N GLU A 351 12.85 -22.91 -25.95
CA GLU A 351 12.35 -23.02 -24.58
C GLU A 351 11.85 -21.67 -24.04
N THR A 352 12.61 -20.59 -24.28
CA THR A 352 12.18 -19.25 -23.87
C THR A 352 10.95 -18.77 -24.63
N ALA A 353 10.81 -19.09 -25.92
CA ALA A 353 9.60 -18.78 -26.68
C ALA A 353 8.38 -19.60 -26.20
N ARG A 354 8.57 -20.86 -25.78
CA ARG A 354 7.51 -21.67 -25.15
C ARG A 354 7.09 -21.08 -23.81
N LEU A 355 8.05 -20.65 -22.98
CA LEU A 355 7.74 -19.97 -21.72
C LEU A 355 6.96 -18.68 -21.99
N ALA A 356 7.43 -17.85 -22.92
CA ALA A 356 6.75 -16.62 -23.32
C ALA A 356 5.30 -16.88 -23.76
N ALA A 357 5.06 -17.94 -24.55
CA ALA A 357 3.72 -18.30 -24.98
C ALA A 357 2.83 -18.76 -23.82
N ARG A 358 3.37 -19.55 -22.89
CA ARG A 358 2.64 -20.03 -21.71
C ARG A 358 2.17 -18.89 -20.81
N ILE A 359 3.00 -17.85 -20.66
CA ILE A 359 2.68 -16.68 -19.84
C ILE A 359 1.99 -15.55 -20.62
N GLY A 360 1.53 -15.82 -21.85
CA GLY A 360 0.73 -14.89 -22.65
C GLY A 360 1.49 -13.81 -23.43
N GLY A 361 2.83 -13.84 -23.45
CA GLY A 361 3.70 -12.83 -24.08
C GLY A 361 4.39 -13.27 -25.38
N ARG A 362 3.79 -14.21 -26.14
CA ARG A 362 4.40 -14.79 -27.35
C ARG A 362 4.74 -13.73 -28.40
N ALA A 363 3.78 -12.87 -28.73
CA ALA A 363 3.92 -11.91 -29.84
C ALA A 363 5.02 -10.89 -29.54
N GLU A 364 5.04 -10.39 -28.31
CA GLU A 364 5.98 -9.40 -27.83
C GLU A 364 7.39 -9.98 -27.70
N PHE A 365 7.53 -11.25 -27.29
CA PHE A 365 8.83 -11.93 -27.26
C PHE A 365 9.41 -12.12 -28.66
N LEU A 366 8.59 -12.56 -29.62
CA LEU A 366 9.03 -12.69 -31.02
C LEU A 366 9.41 -11.32 -31.63
N ALA A 367 8.67 -10.27 -31.29
CA ALA A 367 9.00 -8.91 -31.69
C ALA A 367 10.33 -8.44 -31.10
N ALA A 368 10.59 -8.75 -29.82
CA ALA A 368 11.84 -8.42 -29.15
C ALA A 368 13.03 -9.19 -29.73
N LEU A 369 12.88 -10.47 -30.09
CA LEU A 369 13.91 -11.24 -30.80
C LEU A 369 14.29 -10.62 -32.15
N LYS A 370 13.31 -10.09 -32.88
CA LYS A 370 13.57 -9.39 -34.13
C LYS A 370 14.29 -8.05 -33.91
N ARG A 371 13.80 -7.26 -32.94
CA ARG A 371 14.25 -5.89 -32.70
C ARG A 371 15.60 -5.83 -31.99
N ASP A 372 15.74 -6.59 -30.92
CA ASP A 372 16.85 -6.47 -29.96
C ASP A 372 17.94 -7.53 -30.23
N ALA A 373 17.55 -8.75 -30.62
CA ALA A 373 18.48 -9.83 -30.92
C ALA A 373 18.83 -9.96 -32.41
N GLY A 374 18.20 -9.16 -33.28
CA GLY A 374 18.50 -9.08 -34.71
C GLY A 374 18.15 -10.33 -35.52
N LEU A 375 17.25 -11.20 -35.04
CA LEU A 375 16.89 -12.42 -35.77
C LEU A 375 16.24 -12.09 -37.12
N GLY A 376 16.71 -12.78 -38.16
CA GLY A 376 16.15 -12.65 -39.50
C GLY A 376 14.76 -13.29 -39.62
N LYS A 377 14.00 -12.87 -40.64
CA LYS A 377 12.64 -13.41 -40.91
C LYS A 377 12.62 -14.93 -40.99
N ARG A 378 13.62 -15.54 -41.64
CA ARG A 378 13.70 -17.01 -41.80
C ARG A 378 13.87 -17.75 -40.48
N GLU A 379 14.67 -17.20 -39.56
CA GLU A 379 14.92 -17.79 -38.24
C GLU A 379 13.66 -17.71 -37.37
N LEU A 380 12.99 -16.55 -37.38
CA LEU A 380 11.71 -16.36 -36.69
C LEU A 380 10.62 -17.28 -37.25
N ASP A 381 10.50 -17.39 -38.58
CA ASP A 381 9.52 -18.28 -39.21
C ASP A 381 9.79 -19.76 -38.84
N LYS A 382 11.06 -20.17 -38.73
CA LYS A 382 11.45 -21.51 -38.26
C LYS A 382 11.02 -21.73 -36.80
N LEU A 383 11.30 -20.76 -35.93
CA LEU A 383 10.93 -20.82 -34.51
C LEU A 383 9.40 -20.91 -34.32
N VAL A 384 8.64 -20.07 -35.04
CA VAL A 384 7.17 -20.06 -35.01
C VAL A 384 6.60 -21.41 -35.43
N ARG A 385 7.10 -22.00 -36.53
CA ARG A 385 6.64 -23.32 -36.98
C ARG A 385 6.87 -24.40 -35.93
N ARG A 386 8.03 -24.38 -35.25
CA ARG A 386 8.33 -25.36 -34.19
C ARG A 386 7.41 -25.20 -33.00
N LEU A 387 7.10 -23.97 -32.59
CA LEU A 387 6.13 -23.69 -31.53
C LEU A 387 4.72 -24.22 -31.87
N ASP A 388 4.29 -24.04 -33.12
CA ASP A 388 2.94 -24.43 -33.55
C ASP A 388 2.80 -25.94 -33.74
N GLN A 389 3.86 -26.62 -34.21
CA GLN A 389 3.86 -28.07 -34.42
C GLN A 389 3.66 -28.88 -33.13
N GLU A 390 4.19 -28.40 -32.01
CA GLU A 390 4.06 -29.08 -30.72
C GLU A 390 2.87 -28.62 -29.90
N SER A 391 2.29 -27.44 -30.18
CA SER A 391 1.04 -27.01 -29.56
C SER A 391 -0.18 -27.82 -30.05
N ALA A 392 -0.02 -28.54 -31.17
CA ALA A 392 -1.02 -29.41 -31.78
C ALA A 392 -0.86 -30.90 -31.41
N ALA A 393 0.17 -31.24 -30.63
CA ALA A 393 0.46 -32.58 -30.10
C ALA A 393 0.16 -32.62 -28.61
#